data_AF-A0A4U5TU72-F1
#
_entry.id   AF-A0A4U5TU72-F1
#
_cell.length_a   1.000
_cell.length_b   1.000
_cell.length_c   1.000
_cell.angle_alpha   90.00
_cell.angle_beta   90.00
_cell.angle_gamma   90.00
#
_symmetry.space_group_name_H-M   'P 1'
#
loop_
_entity.id
_entity.type
_entity.pdbx_description
1 polymer ?
#
loop_
_entity_poly.entity_id
_entity_poly.type
_entity_poly.pdbx_seq_one_letter_code
_entity_poly.pdbx_strand_id
1 'polypeptide(L)'
;MKKLLFVFMALIISIFANAQTETYFIDWSFGSNPSATGDANSNRTIEVGDTVTWLWYANGTHNVVSKADATESFSSPLQGSGSTFSHTFTQIGVNDYICQPHAGSMFGTITVVADGSLNTQDFSLLENLKIFPNPARDKFNLEFGINNFESLNVNIYNLIGQKVKQFNKVQNNDMTFDISNLDAGLYLLKIYKGNNSITKRLIID
;
A
#
# COMPACT_ATOMS: atom_id res chain seq x y z
N MET A 1 5.67 20.56 57.09
CA MET A 1 4.75 19.61 56.43
C MET A 1 4.25 20.21 55.14
N LYS A 2 4.59 19.61 54.00
CA LYS A 2 3.80 19.53 52.74
C LYS A 2 4.68 18.80 51.72
N LYS A 3 4.47 17.49 51.60
CA LYS A 3 5.15 16.62 50.62
C LYS A 3 4.57 16.94 49.24
N LEU A 4 5.42 17.33 48.29
CA LEU A 4 5.02 17.57 46.91
C LEU A 4 4.95 16.20 46.22
N LEU A 5 3.73 15.73 45.94
CA LEU A 5 3.47 14.44 45.31
C LEU A 5 3.58 14.62 43.79
N PHE A 6 4.64 14.08 43.17
CA PHE A 6 4.72 13.96 41.72
C PHE A 6 3.78 12.85 41.26
N VAL A 7 2.61 13.22 40.75
CA VAL A 7 1.72 12.30 40.05
C VAL A 7 2.22 12.20 38.62
N PHE A 8 2.90 11.10 38.31
CA PHE A 8 3.20 10.68 36.94
C PHE A 8 1.88 10.25 36.29
N MET A 9 1.24 11.16 35.55
CA MET A 9 0.14 10.79 34.66
C MET A 9 0.75 10.13 33.43
N ALA A 10 0.78 8.81 33.40
CA ALA A 10 1.14 8.04 32.22
C ALA A 10 0.10 8.35 31.13
N LEU A 11 0.47 9.22 30.19
CA LEU A 11 -0.29 9.46 28.98
C LEU A 11 -0.17 8.18 28.14
N ILE A 12 -1.15 7.29 28.25
CA ILE A 12 -1.29 6.17 27.31
C ILE A 12 -1.69 6.79 25.98
N ILE A 13 -0.70 7.09 25.14
CA ILE A 13 -0.93 7.36 23.72
C ILE A 13 -1.28 6.01 23.12
N SER A 14 -2.56 5.66 23.13
CA SER A 14 -3.09 4.61 22.26
C SER A 14 -2.89 5.10 20.83
N ILE A 15 -1.85 4.59 20.18
CA ILE A 15 -1.64 4.73 18.74
C ILE A 15 -2.76 3.91 18.09
N PHE A 16 -3.88 4.56 17.80
CA PHE A 16 -4.80 4.03 16.82
C PHE A 16 -4.07 4.16 15.47
N ALA A 17 -3.61 3.03 14.94
CA ALA A 17 -3.33 2.95 13.52
C ALA A 17 -4.68 3.19 12.84
N ASN A 18 -4.91 4.42 12.36
CA ASN A 18 -6.05 4.69 11.51
C ASN A 18 -5.82 3.86 10.24
N ALA A 19 -6.65 2.84 10.02
CA ALA A 19 -6.80 2.27 8.70
C ALA A 19 -7.12 3.43 7.76
N GLN A 20 -6.27 3.67 6.77
CA GLN A 20 -6.51 4.73 5.79
C GLN A 20 -7.61 4.22 4.87
N THR A 21 -8.86 4.60 5.14
CA THR A 21 -9.99 4.24 4.28
C THR A 21 -9.96 5.09 3.03
N GLU A 22 -9.64 4.49 1.89
CA GLU A 22 -9.64 5.15 0.60
C GLU A 22 -11.00 5.01 -0.11
N THR A 23 -11.27 5.92 -1.05
CA THR A 23 -12.48 5.85 -1.88
C THR A 23 -12.11 5.74 -3.36
N TYR A 24 -12.59 4.67 -3.99
CA TYR A 24 -12.42 4.40 -5.41
C TYR A 24 -13.69 4.75 -6.17
N PHE A 25 -13.55 5.37 -7.34
CA PHE A 25 -14.67 5.75 -8.18
C PHE A 25 -14.75 4.85 -9.40
N ILE A 26 -15.98 4.53 -9.82
CA ILE A 26 -16.29 3.81 -11.05
C ILE A 26 -17.33 4.61 -11.81
N ASP A 27 -17.00 5.00 -13.04
CA ASP A 27 -17.96 5.58 -13.96
C ASP A 27 -18.91 4.46 -14.41
N TRP A 28 -20.14 4.51 -13.91
CA TRP A 28 -21.14 3.48 -14.12
C TRP A 28 -22.11 3.91 -15.21
N SER A 29 -21.93 3.33 -16.39
CA SER A 29 -22.68 3.62 -17.60
C SER A 29 -22.79 2.38 -18.47
N PHE A 30 -23.61 2.45 -19.52
CA PHE A 30 -23.68 1.36 -20.49
C PHE A 30 -22.31 1.05 -21.08
N GLY A 31 -21.89 -0.22 -20.97
CA GLY A 31 -20.56 -0.66 -21.42
C GLY A 31 -19.47 -0.58 -20.35
N SER A 32 -19.78 -0.13 -19.13
CA SER A 32 -18.86 -0.23 -17.99
C SER A 32 -18.63 -1.71 -17.64
N ASN A 33 -17.51 -2.23 -18.11
CA ASN A 33 -17.11 -3.64 -17.94
C ASN A 33 -15.58 -3.76 -17.85
N PRO A 34 -15.01 -4.96 -17.58
CA PRO A 34 -13.56 -5.13 -17.40
C PRO A 34 -12.71 -4.79 -18.62
N SER A 35 -13.30 -4.72 -19.82
CA SER A 35 -12.61 -4.33 -21.06
C SER A 35 -12.68 -2.84 -21.36
N ALA A 36 -13.49 -2.07 -20.61
CA ALA A 36 -13.57 -0.63 -20.76
C ALA A 36 -12.27 0.05 -20.29
N THR A 37 -11.99 1.22 -20.86
CA THR A 37 -10.81 2.04 -20.54
C THR A 37 -11.14 3.12 -19.52
N GLY A 38 -10.13 3.58 -18.77
CA GLY A 38 -10.30 4.66 -17.80
C GLY A 38 -11.24 4.29 -16.67
N ASP A 39 -11.97 5.28 -16.14
CA ASP A 39 -12.83 5.12 -14.96
C ASP A 39 -14.07 4.24 -15.22
N ALA A 40 -14.42 4.02 -16.49
CA ALA A 40 -15.46 3.08 -16.90
C ALA A 40 -15.03 1.61 -16.82
N ASN A 41 -13.73 1.33 -16.67
CA ASN A 41 -13.29 0.00 -16.27
C ASN A 41 -13.93 -0.32 -14.93
N SER A 42 -14.64 -1.43 -14.83
CA SER A 42 -15.44 -1.78 -13.66
C SER A 42 -14.72 -2.69 -12.67
N ASN A 43 -13.45 -3.03 -12.91
CA ASN A 43 -12.68 -3.82 -11.96
C ASN A 43 -11.91 -2.91 -11.01
N ARG A 44 -11.93 -3.23 -9.72
CA ARG A 44 -11.05 -2.61 -8.73
C ARG A 44 -10.41 -3.68 -7.87
N THR A 45 -9.15 -3.47 -7.51
CA THR A 45 -8.54 -4.14 -6.35
C THR A 45 -8.38 -3.08 -5.29
N ILE A 46 -8.91 -3.35 -4.08
CA ILE A 46 -8.98 -2.40 -2.95
C ILE A 46 -8.54 -3.11 -1.67
N GLU A 47 -8.21 -2.36 -0.63
CA GLU A 47 -7.88 -2.90 0.68
C GLU A 47 -9.14 -3.03 1.55
N VAL A 48 -9.11 -3.95 2.52
CA VAL A 48 -10.22 -4.14 3.47
C VAL A 48 -10.44 -2.86 4.27
N GLY A 49 -11.66 -2.35 4.27
CA GLY A 49 -12.04 -1.05 4.84
C GLY A 49 -12.28 0.04 3.81
N ASP A 50 -11.88 -0.16 2.55
CA ASP A 50 -12.08 0.83 1.48
C ASP A 50 -13.51 0.89 0.97
N THR A 51 -13.85 2.03 0.38
CA THR A 51 -15.18 2.28 -0.22
C THR A 51 -15.09 2.38 -1.73
N VAL A 52 -16.01 1.72 -2.44
CA VAL A 52 -16.20 1.94 -3.88
C VAL A 52 -17.48 2.75 -4.07
N THR A 53 -17.38 3.81 -4.88
CA THR A 53 -18.48 4.66 -5.29
C THR A 53 -18.71 4.54 -6.79
N TRP A 54 -19.90 4.10 -7.17
CA TRP A 54 -20.37 4.07 -8.55
C TRP A 54 -21.08 5.39 -8.88
N LEU A 55 -20.70 6.01 -9.99
CA LEU A 55 -21.21 7.30 -10.47
C LEU A 55 -22.03 7.10 -11.75
N TRP A 56 -23.32 7.43 -11.74
CA TRP A 56 -24.18 7.21 -12.90
C TRP A 56 -24.02 8.32 -13.94
N TYR A 57 -23.51 7.96 -15.11
CA TYR A 57 -23.37 8.90 -16.23
C TYR A 57 -24.34 8.65 -17.40
N ALA A 58 -24.90 7.44 -17.50
CA ALA A 58 -25.79 7.08 -18.61
C ALA A 58 -27.22 7.64 -18.46
N ASN A 59 -27.83 8.01 -19.59
CA ASN A 59 -29.27 8.20 -19.70
C ASN A 59 -29.97 6.83 -19.67
N GLY A 60 -31.07 6.69 -18.91
CA GLY A 60 -31.72 5.39 -18.64
C GLY A 60 -31.51 4.95 -17.20
N THR A 61 -32.00 3.75 -16.84
CA THR A 61 -31.93 3.25 -15.46
C THR A 61 -31.07 1.98 -15.34
N HIS A 62 -30.15 1.98 -14.37
CA HIS A 62 -29.22 0.89 -14.08
C HIS A 62 -29.09 0.68 -12.57
N ASN A 63 -28.69 -0.51 -12.15
CA ASN A 63 -28.32 -0.80 -10.77
C ASN A 63 -26.92 -1.40 -10.68
N VAL A 64 -26.44 -1.54 -9.45
CA VAL A 64 -25.26 -2.30 -9.06
C VAL A 64 -25.73 -3.35 -8.08
N VAL A 65 -25.57 -4.62 -8.41
CA VAL A 65 -25.99 -5.75 -7.57
C VAL A 65 -24.89 -6.79 -7.53
N SER A 66 -24.44 -7.15 -6.33
CA SER A 66 -23.52 -8.27 -6.11
C SER A 66 -24.12 -9.58 -6.61
N LYS A 67 -23.31 -10.46 -7.20
CA LYS A 67 -23.72 -11.83 -7.52
C LYS A 67 -23.86 -12.67 -6.24
N ALA A 68 -24.53 -13.81 -6.36
CA ALA A 68 -24.81 -14.70 -5.23
C ALA A 68 -23.54 -15.32 -4.61
N ASP A 69 -22.46 -15.42 -5.38
CA ASP A 69 -21.15 -15.93 -4.98
C ASP A 69 -20.17 -14.83 -4.54
N ALA A 70 -20.59 -13.56 -4.53
CA ALA A 70 -19.80 -12.48 -3.96
C ALA A 70 -19.61 -12.67 -2.45
N THR A 71 -18.47 -12.23 -1.95
CA THR A 71 -18.12 -12.30 -0.52
C THR A 71 -19.06 -11.45 0.34
N GLU A 72 -19.45 -10.28 -0.17
CA GLU A 72 -20.38 -9.34 0.44
C GLU A 72 -21.60 -9.12 -0.44
N SER A 73 -22.77 -9.01 0.18
CA SER A 73 -24.02 -8.68 -0.51
C SER A 73 -24.29 -7.18 -0.51
N PHE A 74 -24.45 -6.60 -1.69
CA PHE A 74 -24.82 -5.19 -1.87
C PHE A 74 -25.71 -5.00 -3.09
N SER A 75 -26.64 -4.05 -2.99
CA SER A 75 -27.57 -3.73 -4.07
C SER A 75 -27.97 -2.27 -4.02
N SER A 76 -27.81 -1.56 -5.13
CA SER A 76 -28.45 -0.27 -5.35
C SER A 76 -29.88 -0.48 -5.88
N PRO A 77 -30.80 0.50 -5.71
CA PRO A 77 -32.00 0.58 -6.54
C PRO A 77 -31.64 0.82 -8.01
N LEU A 78 -32.64 0.73 -8.91
CA LEU A 78 -32.51 1.25 -10.27
C LEU A 78 -32.44 2.78 -10.22
N GLN A 79 -31.36 3.33 -10.75
CA GLN A 79 -31.03 4.76 -10.70
C GLN A 79 -30.69 5.29 -12.10
N GLY A 80 -30.89 6.60 -12.31
CA GLY A 80 -30.54 7.29 -13.55
C GLY A 80 -29.36 8.25 -13.39
N SER A 81 -29.02 8.95 -14.48
CA SER A 81 -27.89 9.90 -14.54
C SER A 81 -27.85 10.89 -13.36
N GLY A 82 -26.66 11.11 -12.80
CA GLY A 82 -26.41 12.00 -11.66
C GLY A 82 -26.53 11.33 -10.28
N SER A 83 -26.92 10.05 -10.24
CA SER A 83 -27.01 9.28 -9.01
C SER A 83 -25.66 8.70 -8.59
N THR A 84 -25.53 8.35 -7.31
CA THR A 84 -24.37 7.64 -6.78
C THR A 84 -24.81 6.50 -5.88
N PHE A 85 -23.95 5.49 -5.78
CA PHE A 85 -24.09 4.40 -4.82
C PHE A 85 -22.70 4.09 -4.27
N SER A 86 -22.59 3.90 -2.95
CA SER A 86 -21.33 3.59 -2.29
C SER A 86 -21.47 2.34 -1.44
N HIS A 87 -20.43 1.51 -1.43
CA HIS A 87 -20.31 0.35 -0.55
C HIS A 87 -18.92 0.28 0.05
N THR A 88 -18.83 0.18 1.38
CA THR A 88 -17.58 -0.03 2.11
C THR A 88 -17.37 -1.53 2.28
N PHE A 89 -16.27 -2.04 1.75
CA PHE A 89 -15.93 -3.46 1.78
C PHE A 89 -15.15 -3.77 3.06
N THR A 90 -15.65 -4.72 3.85
CA THR A 90 -15.10 -5.06 5.18
C THR A 90 -14.60 -6.49 5.27
N GLN A 91 -14.75 -7.28 4.20
CA GLN A 91 -14.30 -8.66 4.12
C GLN A 91 -13.38 -8.87 2.91
N ILE A 92 -12.21 -9.46 3.18
CA ILE A 92 -11.27 -9.90 2.14
C ILE A 92 -11.96 -10.95 1.27
N GLY A 93 -11.89 -10.78 -0.05
CA GLY A 93 -12.51 -11.69 -0.98
C GLY A 93 -12.86 -11.05 -2.33
N VAL A 94 -13.52 -11.84 -3.16
CA VAL A 94 -13.94 -11.41 -4.51
C VAL A 94 -15.42 -11.10 -4.49
N ASN A 95 -15.78 -9.96 -5.08
CA ASN A 95 -17.13 -9.44 -5.13
C ASN A 95 -17.50 -9.11 -6.57
N ASP A 96 -17.97 -10.12 -7.29
CA ASP A 96 -18.56 -9.95 -8.61
C ASP A 96 -19.88 -9.19 -8.51
N TYR A 97 -20.12 -8.28 -9.44
CA TYR A 97 -21.36 -7.51 -9.48
C TYR A 97 -21.80 -7.21 -10.91
N ILE A 98 -23.09 -6.94 -11.07
CA ILE A 98 -23.75 -6.72 -12.35
C ILE A 98 -24.77 -5.59 -12.26
N CYS A 99 -25.11 -5.04 -13.42
CA CYS A 99 -26.40 -4.38 -13.63
C CYS A 99 -27.41 -5.46 -14.03
N GLN A 100 -28.44 -5.72 -13.24
CA GLN A 100 -29.38 -6.81 -13.51
C GLN A 100 -30.07 -6.68 -14.89
N PRO A 101 -30.54 -5.48 -15.32
CA PRO A 101 -31.14 -5.34 -16.65
C PRO A 101 -30.15 -5.49 -17.81
N HIS A 102 -28.84 -5.32 -17.55
CA HIS A 102 -27.80 -5.25 -18.60
C HIS A 102 -26.57 -6.12 -18.25
N ALA A 103 -26.80 -7.31 -17.71
CA ALA A 103 -25.75 -8.17 -17.16
C ALA A 103 -24.65 -8.55 -18.18
N GLY A 104 -24.95 -8.51 -19.47
CA GLY A 104 -23.99 -8.80 -20.54
C GLY A 104 -23.05 -7.65 -20.91
N SER A 105 -23.36 -6.41 -20.52
CA SER A 105 -22.57 -5.21 -20.90
C SER A 105 -22.14 -4.35 -19.72
N MET A 106 -22.73 -4.56 -18.55
CA MET A 106 -22.46 -3.82 -17.31
C MET A 106 -22.22 -4.79 -16.16
N PHE A 107 -20.95 -5.09 -15.90
CA PHE A 107 -20.51 -6.03 -14.88
C PHE A 107 -19.08 -5.71 -14.44
N GLY A 108 -18.67 -6.13 -13.26
CA GLY A 108 -17.30 -5.94 -12.79
C GLY A 108 -17.00 -6.81 -11.59
N THR A 109 -15.78 -6.68 -11.10
CA THR A 109 -15.28 -7.40 -9.93
C THR A 109 -14.55 -6.45 -9.01
N ILE A 110 -14.95 -6.42 -7.74
CA ILE A 110 -14.19 -5.78 -6.67
C ILE A 110 -13.42 -6.88 -5.92
N THR A 111 -12.09 -6.84 -6.01
CA THR A 111 -11.20 -7.73 -5.26
C THR A 111 -10.71 -7.01 -4.02
N VAL A 112 -11.09 -7.49 -2.85
CA VAL A 112 -10.69 -6.93 -1.56
C VAL A 112 -9.51 -7.73 -1.04
N VAL A 113 -8.38 -7.05 -0.82
CA VAL A 113 -7.15 -7.63 -0.25
C VAL A 113 -6.94 -7.15 1.18
N ALA A 114 -5.98 -7.74 1.89
CA ALA A 114 -5.63 -7.28 3.22
C ALA A 114 -5.14 -5.81 3.20
N ASP A 115 -5.37 -5.09 4.28
CA ASP A 115 -4.85 -3.75 4.52
C ASP A 115 -3.32 -3.74 4.32
N GLY A 116 -2.82 -2.72 3.62
CA GLY A 116 -1.42 -2.58 3.22
C GLY A 116 -0.97 -3.47 2.07
N SER A 117 -1.81 -4.33 1.47
CA SER A 117 -1.42 -5.23 0.38
C SER A 117 -1.23 -4.51 -0.97
N LEU A 118 -1.97 -3.45 -1.27
CA LEU A 118 -1.79 -2.68 -2.51
C LEU A 118 -0.55 -1.79 -2.45
N ASN A 119 -0.09 -1.48 -1.23
CA ASN A 119 1.21 -0.85 -0.99
C ASN A 119 2.41 -1.80 -1.24
N THR A 120 2.19 -3.10 -1.50
CA THR A 120 3.27 -4.11 -1.60
C THR A 120 3.91 -4.28 -2.99
N GLN A 121 3.36 -3.72 -4.07
CA GLN A 121 4.03 -3.79 -5.38
C GLN A 121 5.42 -3.10 -5.35
N ASP A 122 5.60 -2.11 -4.48
CA ASP A 122 6.90 -1.48 -4.24
C ASP A 122 7.80 -2.24 -3.23
N PHE A 123 7.23 -3.12 -2.41
CA PHE A 123 7.94 -3.82 -1.33
C PHE A 123 8.48 -5.20 -1.74
N SER A 124 7.73 -5.96 -2.56
CA SER A 124 8.20 -7.26 -3.10
C SER A 124 9.53 -7.15 -3.86
N LEU A 125 9.81 -5.96 -4.41
CA LEU A 125 11.01 -5.66 -5.17
C LEU A 125 12.28 -5.49 -4.30
N LEU A 126 12.10 -5.24 -2.99
CA LEU A 126 13.18 -5.17 -2.00
C LEU A 126 13.50 -6.54 -1.38
N GLU A 127 12.69 -7.57 -1.61
CA GLU A 127 12.96 -8.92 -1.09
C GLU A 127 14.23 -9.52 -1.72
N ASN A 128 14.44 -9.26 -3.01
CA ASN A 128 15.63 -9.68 -3.78
C ASN A 128 16.87 -8.78 -3.56
N LEU A 129 16.82 -7.85 -2.61
CA LEU A 129 17.96 -7.02 -2.26
C LEU A 129 19.11 -7.89 -1.72
N LYS A 130 20.26 -7.83 -2.40
CA LYS A 130 21.52 -8.42 -1.94
C LYS A 130 22.44 -7.34 -1.40
N ILE A 131 23.13 -7.66 -0.31
CA ILE A 131 24.15 -6.81 0.32
C ILE A 131 25.46 -7.56 0.23
N PHE A 132 26.46 -7.00 -0.44
CA PHE A 132 27.77 -7.65 -0.55
C PHE A 132 28.94 -6.66 -0.63
N PRO A 133 30.12 -7.03 -0.08
CA PRO A 133 30.31 -8.19 0.78
C PRO A 133 29.56 -8.01 2.12
N ASN A 134 29.20 -9.12 2.75
CA ASN A 134 28.65 -9.15 4.10
C ASN A 134 29.19 -10.43 4.77
N PRO A 135 30.20 -10.34 5.65
CA PRO A 135 30.74 -9.12 6.27
C PRO A 135 31.42 -8.13 5.32
N ALA A 136 31.31 -6.83 5.62
CA ALA A 136 31.92 -5.73 4.88
C ALA A 136 33.06 -5.10 5.69
N ARG A 137 34.04 -4.48 5.03
CA ARG A 137 35.12 -3.72 5.70
C ARG A 137 34.93 -2.22 5.49
N ASP A 138 35.43 -1.72 4.36
CA ASP A 138 35.40 -0.28 4.06
C ASP A 138 34.17 0.14 3.24
N LYS A 139 33.53 -0.82 2.57
CA LYS A 139 32.39 -0.57 1.68
C LYS A 139 31.49 -1.79 1.53
N PHE A 140 30.23 -1.55 1.23
CA PHE A 140 29.31 -2.57 0.74
C PHE A 140 28.60 -2.08 -0.53
N ASN A 141 28.01 -3.01 -1.27
CA ASN A 141 27.19 -2.75 -2.43
C ASN A 141 25.78 -3.27 -2.18
N LEU A 142 24.82 -2.62 -2.83
CA LEU A 142 23.45 -3.10 -2.92
C LEU A 142 23.15 -3.51 -4.36
N GLU A 143 22.60 -4.70 -4.54
CA GLU A 143 22.07 -5.16 -5.82
C GLU A 143 20.57 -5.40 -5.67
N PHE A 144 19.81 -4.85 -6.59
CA PHE A 144 18.37 -5.03 -6.71
C PHE A 144 18.06 -5.77 -8.01
N GLY A 145 16.93 -6.48 -8.05
CA GLY A 145 16.41 -7.07 -9.29
C GLY A 145 15.70 -6.09 -10.22
N ILE A 146 15.84 -4.77 -10.02
CA ILE A 146 15.10 -3.73 -10.77
C ILE A 146 16.08 -2.84 -11.52
N ASN A 147 15.75 -2.52 -12.77
CA ASN A 147 16.59 -1.67 -13.62
C ASN A 147 16.27 -0.17 -13.54
N ASN A 148 15.27 0.28 -12.78
CA ASN A 148 14.90 1.71 -12.69
C ASN A 148 14.17 2.06 -11.37
N PHE A 149 14.83 2.80 -10.48
CA PHE A 149 14.20 3.52 -9.36
C PHE A 149 14.66 4.98 -9.38
N GLU A 150 13.80 5.92 -8.96
CA GLU A 150 14.11 7.35 -8.98
C GLU A 150 15.24 7.70 -8.01
N SER A 151 15.03 7.42 -6.72
CA SER A 151 16.06 7.60 -5.70
C SER A 151 15.73 6.81 -4.42
N LEU A 152 16.78 6.42 -3.69
CA LEU A 152 16.68 5.72 -2.40
C LEU A 152 17.33 6.53 -1.29
N ASN A 153 16.87 6.35 -0.05
CA ASN A 153 17.62 6.78 1.12
C ASN A 153 18.11 5.55 1.88
N VAL A 154 19.40 5.50 2.20
CA VAL A 154 20.02 4.37 2.88
C VAL A 154 20.55 4.85 4.22
N ASN A 155 20.03 4.26 5.29
CA ASN A 155 20.38 4.61 6.66
C ASN A 155 20.99 3.41 7.38
N ILE A 156 22.05 3.64 8.14
CA ILE A 156 22.71 2.62 8.97
C ILE A 156 22.45 2.96 10.42
N TYR A 157 22.00 1.96 11.20
CA TYR A 157 21.72 2.06 12.62
C TYR A 157 22.55 1.04 13.40
N ASN A 158 23.00 1.41 14.59
CA ASN A 158 23.54 0.44 15.55
C ASN A 158 22.41 -0.34 16.23
N LEU A 159 22.77 -1.34 17.06
CA LEU A 159 21.79 -2.21 17.74
C LEU A 159 20.90 -1.50 18.77
N ILE A 160 21.28 -0.31 19.25
CA ILE A 160 20.46 0.52 20.13
C ILE A 160 19.57 1.50 19.34
N GLY A 161 19.53 1.40 18.01
CA GLY A 161 18.65 2.19 17.14
C GLY A 161 19.16 3.60 16.84
N GLN A 162 20.40 3.94 17.19
CA GLN A 162 20.99 5.22 16.80
C GLN A 162 21.44 5.17 15.34
N LYS A 163 21.05 6.18 14.57
CA LYS A 163 21.48 6.36 13.17
C LYS A 163 22.94 6.81 13.13
N VAL A 164 23.82 5.98 12.59
CA VAL A 164 25.27 6.22 12.53
C VAL A 164 25.75 6.70 11.17
N LYS A 165 25.02 6.41 10.08
CA LYS A 165 25.34 6.89 8.72
C LYS A 165 24.08 7.02 7.87
N GLN A 166 24.09 7.92 6.90
CA GLN A 166 22.98 8.19 5.99
C GLN A 166 23.49 8.58 4.60
N PHE A 167 22.84 8.01 3.57
CA PHE A 167 23.02 8.34 2.17
C PHE A 167 21.66 8.75 1.60
N ASN A 168 21.60 9.93 0.99
CA ASN A 168 20.34 10.50 0.49
C ASN A 168 20.31 10.50 -1.02
N LYS A 169 19.12 10.29 -1.57
CA LYS A 169 18.85 10.36 -3.01
C LYS A 169 19.81 9.52 -3.86
N VAL A 170 20.11 8.30 -3.39
CA VAL A 170 20.96 7.33 -4.08
C VAL A 170 20.28 6.92 -5.38
N GLN A 171 21.01 6.95 -6.49
CA GLN A 171 20.50 6.63 -7.83
C GLN A 171 21.09 5.30 -8.33
N ASN A 172 20.52 4.74 -9.40
CA ASN A 172 20.83 3.40 -9.89
C ASN A 172 22.31 3.16 -10.27
N ASN A 173 23.06 4.22 -10.57
CA ASN A 173 24.48 4.12 -10.92
C ASN A 173 25.43 4.20 -9.72
N ASP A 174 24.93 4.54 -8.52
CA ASP A 174 25.74 4.75 -7.32
C ASP A 174 25.30 3.79 -6.22
N MET A 175 25.72 2.53 -6.37
CA MET A 175 25.28 1.42 -5.51
C MET A 175 26.35 0.97 -4.52
N THR A 176 27.43 1.73 -4.39
CA THR A 176 28.55 1.45 -3.51
C THR A 176 28.56 2.44 -2.35
N PHE A 177 28.58 1.92 -1.13
CA PHE A 177 28.45 2.70 0.10
C PHE A 177 29.72 2.57 0.93
N ASP A 178 30.44 3.67 1.09
CA ASP A 178 31.58 3.74 2.02
C ASP A 178 31.08 3.59 3.46
N ILE A 179 31.73 2.74 4.25
CA ILE A 179 31.53 2.56 5.69
C ILE A 179 32.85 2.53 6.46
N SER A 180 33.95 3.00 5.86
CA SER A 180 35.31 2.96 6.41
C SER A 180 35.46 3.67 7.77
N ASN A 181 34.56 4.60 8.07
CA ASN A 181 34.51 5.36 9.32
C ASN A 181 33.62 4.72 10.41
N LEU A 182 33.13 3.49 10.22
CA LEU A 182 32.31 2.78 11.20
C LEU A 182 33.13 1.67 11.87
N ASP A 183 32.98 1.54 13.18
CA ASP A 183 33.63 0.46 13.93
C ASP A 183 33.07 -0.91 13.56
N ALA A 184 33.90 -1.94 13.67
CA ALA A 184 33.49 -3.33 13.48
C ALA A 184 32.33 -3.70 14.42
N GLY A 185 31.34 -4.40 13.88
CA GLY A 185 30.15 -4.76 14.63
C GLY A 185 28.92 -5.07 13.79
N LEU A 186 27.80 -5.26 14.48
CA LEU A 186 26.52 -5.59 13.87
C LEU A 186 25.64 -4.35 13.73
N TYR A 187 25.13 -4.12 12.53
CA TYR A 187 24.30 -2.98 12.18
C TYR A 187 23.00 -3.39 11.49
N LEU A 188 22.02 -2.48 11.56
CA LEU A 188 20.78 -2.54 10.80
C LEU A 188 20.85 -1.53 9.65
N LEU A 189 20.76 -2.04 8.42
CA LEU A 189 20.68 -1.25 7.21
C LEU A 189 19.21 -1.06 6.85
N LYS A 190 18.71 0.18 6.92
CA LYS A 190 17.33 0.52 6.55
C LYS A 190 17.32 1.35 5.27
N ILE A 191 16.67 0.82 4.24
CA ILE A 191 16.61 1.43 2.91
C ILE A 191 15.19 1.88 2.67
N TYR A 192 15.03 3.12 2.20
CA TYR A 192 13.75 3.79 2.01
C TYR A 192 13.54 4.12 0.52
N LYS A 193 12.33 3.86 0.04
CA LYS A 193 11.80 4.29 -1.26
C LYS A 193 10.47 5.01 -0.99
N GLY A 194 10.45 6.34 -1.08
CA GLY A 194 9.30 7.13 -0.65
C GLY A 194 8.94 6.86 0.83
N ASN A 195 7.71 6.44 1.09
CA ASN A 195 7.22 6.08 2.43
C ASN A 195 7.56 4.65 2.85
N ASN A 196 8.03 3.82 1.90
CA ASN A 196 8.31 2.41 2.14
C ASN A 196 9.74 2.21 2.63
N SER A 197 9.97 1.18 3.45
CA SER A 197 11.32 0.84 3.89
C SER A 197 11.53 -0.65 4.12
N ILE A 198 12.74 -1.14 3.84
CA ILE A 198 13.20 -2.48 4.22
C ILE A 198 14.36 -2.37 5.21
N THR A 199 14.45 -3.31 6.15
CA THR A 199 15.60 -3.43 7.05
C THR A 199 16.32 -4.75 6.79
N LYS A 200 17.65 -4.69 6.64
CA LYS A 200 18.53 -5.84 6.48
C LYS A 200 19.67 -5.75 7.49
N ARG A 201 20.30 -6.89 7.75
CA ARG A 201 21.45 -7.00 8.65
C ARG A 201 22.76 -6.77 7.88
N LEU A 202 23.64 -5.93 8.43
CA LEU A 202 24.98 -5.68 7.91
C LEU A 202 26.01 -5.98 9.00
N ILE A 203 27.03 -6.77 8.68
CA ILE A 203 28.18 -7.06 9.56
C ILE A 203 29.37 -6.27 9.02
N ILE A 204 30.05 -5.53 9.89
CA ILE A 204 31.28 -4.79 9.57
C ILE A 204 32.45 -5.43 10.33
N ASP A 205 33.55 -5.72 9.62
CA ASP A 205 34.79 -6.36 10.11
C ASP A 205 35.98 -5.39 10.12
#